data_AF-A0A957QN78-F1
#
_entry.id   AF-A0A957QN78-F1
#
_cell.length_a   1.000
_cell.length_b   1.000
_cell.length_c   1.000
_cell.angle_alpha   90.00
_cell.angle_beta   90.00
_cell.angle_gamma   90.00
#
_symmetry.space_group_name_H-M   'P 1'
#
loop_
_entity.id
_entity.type
_entity.pdbx_description
1 polymer ?
#
loop_
_entity_poly.entity_id
_entity_poly.type
_entity_poly.pdbx_seq_one_letter_code
_entity_poly.pdbx_strand_id
1 'polypeptide(L)' 'AGVETVPHYRRRGYAAAAVAAWAQSLLTAGIVPLYSTAWENLASQGVARRVGFTAFGWEYRLG' A
#
# COMPACT_ATOMS: atom_id res chain seq x y z
N ALA A 1 3.76 4.51 -8.72
CA ALA A 1 2.62 5.35 -8.30
C ALA A 1 2.44 5.23 -6.78
N GLY A 2 1.80 6.20 -6.12
CA GLY A 2 1.57 6.18 -4.67
C GLY A 2 0.10 6.45 -4.32
N VAL A 3 -0.29 6.16 -3.08
CA VAL A 3 -1.61 6.49 -2.54
C VAL A 3 -1.49 7.64 -1.55
N GLU A 4 -2.35 8.64 -1.67
CA GLU A 4 -2.46 9.73 -0.71
C GLU A 4 -3.90 9.84 -0.23
N THR A 5 -4.08 10.18 1.05
CA THR A 5 -5.38 10.58 1.59
C THR A 5 -5.29 12.04 2.00
N VAL A 6 -6.18 12.85 1.44
CA VAL A 6 -6.30 14.27 1.74
C VAL A 6 -6.48 14.46 3.25
N PRO A 7 -5.79 15.43 3.91
CA PRO A 7 -5.70 15.52 5.36
C PRO A 7 -7.02 15.37 6.13
N HIS A 8 -8.09 16.02 5.67
CA HIS A 8 -9.40 16.02 6.31
C HIS A 8 -10.17 14.68 6.21
N TYR A 9 -9.70 13.75 5.36
CA TYR A 9 -10.25 12.41 5.20
C TYR A 9 -9.36 11.30 5.80
N ARG A 10 -8.23 11.65 6.43
CA ARG A 10 -7.32 10.66 7.03
C ARG A 10 -7.97 9.92 8.21
N ARG A 11 -7.39 8.78 8.59
CA ARG A 11 -7.81 7.92 9.72
C ARG A 11 -9.24 7.33 9.60
N ARG A 12 -9.84 7.38 8.41
CA ARG A 12 -11.15 6.79 8.09
C ARG A 12 -11.08 5.50 7.28
N GLY A 13 -9.88 5.00 7.00
CA GLY A 13 -9.67 3.75 6.26
C GLY A 13 -9.61 3.88 4.74
N TYR A 14 -9.78 5.08 4.16
CA TYR A 14 -9.82 5.26 2.70
C TYR A 14 -8.54 4.81 1.98
N ALA A 15 -7.36 5.05 2.53
CA ALA A 15 -6.11 4.56 1.95
C ALA A 15 -6.11 3.02 1.82
N ALA A 16 -6.57 2.31 2.85
CA ALA A 16 -6.67 0.85 2.83
C ALA A 16 -7.74 0.37 1.86
N ALA A 17 -8.89 1.04 1.81
CA ALA A 17 -9.95 0.71 0.85
C ALA A 17 -9.48 0.87 -0.61
N ALA A 18 -8.80 1.98 -0.91
CA ALA A 18 -8.26 2.24 -2.25
C ALA A 18 -7.18 1.21 -2.65
N VAL A 19 -6.23 0.92 -1.75
CA VAL A 19 -5.19 -0.08 -2.00
C VAL A 19 -5.78 -1.48 -2.14
N ALA A 20 -6.79 -1.84 -1.34
CA ALA A 20 -7.47 -3.13 -1.46
C ALA A 20 -8.20 -3.26 -2.80
N ALA A 21 -8.94 -2.23 -3.24
CA ALA A 21 -9.64 -2.25 -4.52
C ALA A 21 -8.66 -2.41 -5.69
N TRP A 22 -7.55 -1.68 -5.66
CA TRP A 22 -6.48 -1.82 -6.64
C TRP A 22 -5.87 -3.24 -6.63
N ALA A 23 -5.49 -3.75 -5.46
CA ALA A 23 -4.91 -5.09 -5.33
C ALA A 23 -5.87 -6.17 -5.85
N GLN A 24 -7.17 -6.07 -5.52
CA GLN A 24 -8.19 -6.99 -6.01
C GLN A 24 -8.33 -6.93 -7.52
N SER A 25 -8.30 -5.74 -8.14
CA SER A 25 -8.36 -5.64 -9.61
C SER A 25 -7.19 -6.34 -10.31
N LEU A 26 -5.98 -6.29 -9.74
CA LEU A 26 -4.82 -7.00 -10.26
C LEU A 26 -4.96 -8.51 -10.09
N LEU A 27 -5.40 -8.95 -8.92
CA LEU A 27 -5.65 -10.38 -8.65
C LEU A 27 -6.71 -10.97 -9.58
N THR A 28 -7.80 -10.23 -9.84
CA THR A 28 -8.83 -10.64 -10.82
C THR A 28 -8.26 -10.76 -12.24
N ALA A 29 -7.24 -9.97 -12.57
CA ALA A 29 -6.52 -10.07 -13.84
C ALA A 29 -5.40 -11.12 -13.84
N GLY A 30 -5.22 -11.89 -12.76
CA GLY A 30 -4.15 -12.88 -12.63
C GLY A 30 -2.75 -12.29 -12.37
N ILE A 31 -2.68 -11.03 -11.94
CA ILE A 31 -1.44 -10.30 -11.66
C ILE A 31 -1.19 -10.24 -10.16
N VAL A 32 0.02 -10.57 -9.72
CA VAL A 32 0.42 -10.45 -8.32
C VAL A 32 0.67 -8.98 -7.98
N PRO A 33 -0.08 -8.36 -7.04
CA PRO A 33 0.13 -6.96 -6.66
C PRO A 33 1.41 -6.80 -5.84
N LEU A 34 2.20 -5.77 -6.16
CA LEU A 34 3.38 -5.36 -5.41
C LEU A 34 3.21 -3.94 -4.86
N TYR A 35 3.30 -3.80 -3.54
CA TYR A 35 3.13 -2.53 -2.84
C TYR A 35 4.38 -2.24 -1.99
N SER A 36 5.13 -1.20 -2.36
CA SER A 36 6.34 -0.78 -1.64
C SER A 36 6.11 0.49 -0.82
N THR A 37 6.87 0.63 0.26
CA THR A 37 6.80 1.78 1.17
C THR A 37 8.19 2.12 1.68
N ALA A 38 8.49 3.42 1.85
CA ALA A 38 9.70 3.84 2.55
C ALA A 38 9.71 3.37 4.01
N TRP A 39 10.91 3.24 4.59
CA TRP A 39 11.10 2.74 5.95
C TRP A 39 10.47 3.66 7.01
N GLU A 40 10.48 4.96 6.74
CA GLU A 40 9.94 6.01 7.60
C GLU A 40 8.42 6.17 7.43
N ASN A 41 7.84 5.61 6.36
CA ASN A 41 6.42 5.75 6.06
C ASN A 41 5.56 4.71 6.79
N LEU A 42 5.47 4.87 8.11
CA LEU A 42 4.69 3.99 8.99
C LEU A 42 3.20 3.96 8.61
N ALA A 43 2.67 5.05 8.06
CA ALA A 43 1.28 5.12 7.61
C ALA A 43 1.03 4.13 6.46
N SER A 44 1.87 4.13 5.43
CA SER A 44 1.74 3.20 4.31
C SER A 44 2.06 1.76 4.71
N GLN A 45 2.98 1.52 5.65
CA GLN A 45 3.20 0.18 6.22
C GLN A 45 1.95 -0.34 6.94
N GLY A 46 1.26 0.53 7.69
CA GLY A 46 -0.01 0.21 8.33
C GLY A 46 -1.10 -0.13 7.32
N VAL A 47 -1.14 0.57 6.18
CA VAL A 47 -2.04 0.24 5.06
C VAL A 47 -1.74 -1.14 4.50
N ALA A 48 -0.47 -1.45 4.22
CA ALA A 48 -0.06 -2.76 3.69
C ALA A 48 -0.52 -3.90 4.61
N ARG A 49 -0.26 -3.77 5.92
CA ARG A 49 -0.70 -4.75 6.94
C ARG A 49 -2.21 -4.89 6.99
N ARG A 50 -2.96 -3.79 6.94
CA ARG A 50 -4.43 -3.82 7.01
C ARG A 50 -5.09 -4.45 5.78
N VAL A 51 -4.48 -4.30 4.60
CA VAL A 51 -4.96 -4.91 3.35
C VAL A 51 -4.58 -6.40 3.26
N GLY A 52 -3.60 -6.86 4.04
CA GLY A 52 -3.18 -8.27 4.09
C GLY A 52 -1.93 -8.57 3.26
N PHE A 53 -1.15 -7.58 2.87
CA PHE A 53 0.15 -7.80 2.25
C PHE A 53 1.16 -8.38 3.25
N THR A 54 2.03 -9.26 2.76
CA THR A 54 3.17 -9.79 3.52
C THR A 54 4.45 -9.11 3.06
N ALA A 55 5.34 -8.80 4.01
CA ALA A 55 6.67 -8.27 3.68
C ALA A 55 7.47 -9.34 2.91
N PHE A 56 7.92 -9.00 1.71
CA PHE A 56 8.64 -9.93 0.82
C PHE A 56 10.10 -9.51 0.56
N GLY A 57 10.45 -8.25 0.80
CA GLY A 57 11.79 -7.74 0.54
C GLY A 57 11.95 -6.27 0.92
N TRP A 58 13.17 -5.76 0.76
CA TRP A 58 13.56 -4.37 0.97
C TRP A 58 14.27 -3.84 -0.27
N GLU A 59 14.12 -2.55 -0.52
CA GLU A 59 14.83 -1.81 -1.56
C GLU A 59 15.86 -0.90 -0.90
N TYR A 60 17.08 -0.88 -1.44
CA TYR A 60 18.11 0.09 -1.09
C TYR A 60 18.45 0.92 -2.32
N ARG A 61 18.54 2.23 -2.13
CA ARG A 61 19.05 3.15 -3.16
C ARG A 61 20.47 3.54 -2.80
N LEU A 62 21.43 3.14 -3.63
CA LEU A 62 22.79 3.65 -3.57
C LEU A 62 22.82 5.01 -4.29
N GLY A 63 23.47 5.98 -3.66
CA GLY A 63 23.65 7.33 -4.21
C GLY A 63 24.60 7.38 -5.40
#